data_AF-A0A7Z9XK51-F1
#
_entry.id   AF-A0A7Z9XK51-F1
#
_cell.length_a   1.000
_cell.length_b   1.000
_cell.length_c   1.000
_cell.angle_alpha   90.00
_cell.angle_beta   90.00
_cell.angle_gamma   90.00
#
_symmetry.space_group_name_H-M   'P 1'
#
loop_
_entity.id
_entity.type
_entity.pdbx_description
1 polymer ?
#
loop_
_entity_poly.entity_id
_entity_poly.type
_entity_poly.pdbx_seq_one_letter_code
_entity_poly.pdbx_strand_id
1 'polypeptide(L)'
;MWRSAGWTAVVVASQFLGIDPRDYEFSFSVGGTIDGPSAGTYMTVATLAALQGHDVADDIFMTGAINPDGTIGPVGGIPQKIEGAAAAGASMVLVPAGLRYDRDGNTGELV
;
A
#
# COMPACT_ATOMS: atom_id res chain seq x y z
N MET A 1 -0.48 9.41 10.64
CA MET A 1 -1.73 9.20 9.89
C MET A 1 -1.90 7.79 9.30
N TRP A 2 -0.97 6.84 9.47
CA TRP A 2 -1.10 5.48 8.90
C TRP A 2 -2.23 4.61 9.50
N ARG A 3 -2.64 4.86 10.75
CA ARG A 3 -3.69 4.07 11.42
C ARG A 3 -5.04 4.11 10.69
N SER A 4 -5.37 5.23 10.04
CA SER A 4 -6.59 5.31 9.24
C SER A 4 -6.50 4.43 8.00
N ALA A 5 -5.33 4.39 7.34
CA ALA A 5 -5.10 3.52 6.20
C ALA A 5 -5.17 2.03 6.60
N GLY A 6 -4.66 1.67 7.79
CA GLY A 6 -4.80 0.32 8.35
C GLY A 6 -6.26 -0.08 8.58
N TRP A 7 -7.08 0.81 9.16
CA TRP A 7 -8.50 0.54 9.32
C TRP A 7 -9.24 0.42 7.98
N THR A 8 -8.97 1.30 7.03
CA THR A 8 -9.56 1.18 5.68
C THR A 8 -9.15 -0.12 5.02
N ALA A 9 -7.90 -0.53 5.14
CA ALA A 9 -7.40 -1.80 4.62
C ALA A 9 -8.16 -3.00 5.21
N VAL A 10 -8.37 -3.03 6.52
CA VAL A 10 -9.16 -4.08 7.20
C VAL A 10 -10.59 -4.12 6.68
N VAL A 11 -11.25 -2.96 6.60
CA VAL A 11 -12.64 -2.87 6.13
C VAL A 11 -12.75 -3.34 4.69
N VAL A 12 -11.87 -2.87 3.81
CA VAL A 12 -11.86 -3.24 2.38
C VAL A 12 -11.56 -4.73 2.22
N ALA A 13 -10.53 -5.26 2.88
CA ALA A 13 -10.18 -6.68 2.81
C ALA A 13 -11.35 -7.57 3.29
N SER A 14 -12.00 -7.18 4.40
CA SER A 14 -13.13 -7.93 4.95
C SER A 14 -14.34 -7.90 4.02
N GLN A 15 -14.61 -6.76 3.38
CA GLN A 15 -15.66 -6.65 2.35
C GLN A 15 -15.38 -7.56 1.14
N PHE A 16 -14.13 -7.60 0.66
CA PHE A 16 -13.73 -8.48 -0.45
C PHE A 16 -13.92 -9.96 -0.13
N LEU A 17 -13.70 -10.36 1.12
CA LEU A 17 -13.84 -11.74 1.58
C LEU A 17 -15.24 -12.09 2.08
N GLY A 18 -16.14 -11.10 2.22
CA GLY A 18 -17.49 -11.31 2.76
C GLY A 18 -17.51 -11.71 4.24
N ILE A 19 -16.52 -11.27 5.02
CA ILE A 19 -16.41 -11.57 6.46
C ILE A 19 -16.73 -10.35 7.31
N ASP A 20 -17.10 -10.58 8.58
CA ASP A 20 -17.23 -9.51 9.55
C ASP A 20 -15.85 -9.19 10.18
N PRO A 21 -15.32 -7.97 10.02
CA PRO A 21 -14.03 -7.60 10.63
C PRO A 21 -14.06 -7.68 12.17
N ARG A 22 -15.23 -7.74 12.81
CA ARG A 22 -15.35 -7.85 14.27
C ARG A 22 -15.06 -9.25 14.80
N ASP A 23 -15.01 -10.25 13.92
CA ASP A 23 -14.70 -11.64 14.29
C ASP A 23 -13.18 -11.88 14.47
N TYR A 24 -12.36 -10.86 14.18
CA TYR A 24 -10.91 -10.95 14.17
C TYR A 24 -10.27 -9.79 14.93
N GLU A 25 -9.08 -10.05 15.46
CA GLU A 25 -8.19 -9.00 15.97
C GLU A 25 -7.11 -8.71 14.94
N PHE A 26 -7.04 -7.45 14.48
CA PHE A 26 -6.05 -7.00 13.51
C PHE A 26 -4.96 -6.18 14.20
N SER A 27 -3.71 -6.60 14.04
CA SER A 27 -2.53 -5.87 14.52
C SER A 27 -1.55 -5.59 13.40
N PHE A 28 -1.11 -4.34 13.28
CA PHE A 28 -0.07 -3.93 12.33
C PHE A 28 1.18 -3.50 13.08
N SER A 29 2.32 -4.08 12.73
CA SER A 29 3.64 -3.59 13.14
C SER A 29 4.25 -2.83 11.97
N VAL A 30 4.48 -1.53 12.16
CA VAL A 30 4.95 -0.64 11.10
C VAL A 30 6.29 -0.05 11.52
N GLY A 31 7.32 -0.30 10.71
CA GLY A 31 8.66 0.27 10.90
C GLY A 31 8.80 1.64 10.25
N GLY A 32 9.60 2.52 10.87
CA GLY A 32 9.95 3.83 10.33
C GLY A 32 8.85 4.90 10.44
N THR A 33 9.11 6.07 9.84
CA THR A 33 8.16 7.18 9.81
C THR A 33 7.26 7.06 8.59
N ILE A 34 6.13 6.38 8.76
CA ILE A 34 5.09 6.32 7.72
C ILE A 34 4.04 7.39 8.01
N ASP A 35 3.98 8.40 7.14
CA ASP A 35 2.91 9.38 7.15
C ASP A 35 2.18 9.44 5.81
N GLY A 36 0.85 9.52 5.89
CA GLY A 36 -0.04 9.53 4.74
C GLY A 36 -0.68 8.17 4.36
N PRO A 37 -1.62 8.20 3.41
CA PRO A 37 -2.42 7.04 3.00
C PRO A 37 -1.65 6.04 2.11
N SER A 38 -0.40 6.34 1.76
CA SER A 38 0.38 5.67 0.72
C SER A 38 0.69 4.19 0.97
N ALA A 39 0.59 3.75 2.22
CA ALA A 39 0.74 2.35 2.63
C ALA A 39 -0.58 1.56 2.58
N GLY A 40 -1.71 2.22 2.29
CA GLY A 40 -3.04 1.60 2.36
C GLY A 40 -3.20 0.39 1.44
N THR A 41 -2.69 0.48 0.22
CA THR A 41 -2.72 -0.65 -0.73
C THR A 41 -1.93 -1.85 -0.19
N TYR A 42 -0.71 -1.61 0.30
CA TYR A 42 0.12 -2.68 0.88
C TYR A 42 -0.52 -3.32 2.11
N MET A 43 -1.05 -2.50 3.02
CA MET A 43 -1.77 -3.00 4.20
C MET A 43 -3.00 -3.84 3.82
N THR A 44 -3.69 -3.48 2.74
CA THR A 44 -4.86 -4.24 2.26
C THR A 44 -4.45 -5.60 1.73
N VAL A 45 -3.42 -5.66 0.88
CA VAL A 45 -2.88 -6.93 0.36
C VAL A 45 -2.36 -7.82 1.49
N ALA A 46 -1.60 -7.25 2.43
CA ALA A 46 -1.10 -7.98 3.60
C ALA A 46 -2.24 -8.55 4.46
N THR A 47 -3.32 -7.79 4.63
CA THR A 47 -4.50 -8.24 5.38
C THR A 47 -5.23 -9.37 4.64
N LEU A 48 -5.44 -9.24 3.33
CA LEU A 48 -6.02 -10.29 2.49
C LEU A 48 -5.19 -11.58 2.55
N ALA A 49 -3.87 -11.45 2.41
CA ALA A 49 -2.94 -12.58 2.47
C ALA A 49 -3.01 -13.28 3.83
N ALA A 50 -2.95 -12.53 4.93
CA ALA A 50 -3.04 -13.07 6.28
C ALA A 50 -4.38 -13.80 6.54
N LEU A 51 -5.50 -13.23 6.10
CA LEU A 51 -6.83 -13.85 6.26
C LEU A 51 -7.00 -15.11 5.40
N GLN A 52 -6.31 -15.19 4.26
CA GLN A 52 -6.36 -16.34 3.35
C GLN A 52 -5.28 -17.40 3.63
N GLY A 53 -4.31 -17.10 4.50
CA GLY A 53 -3.15 -17.97 4.75
C GLY A 53 -2.16 -18.00 3.57
N HIS A 54 -2.05 -16.89 2.84
CA HIS A 54 -1.09 -16.72 1.75
C HIS A 54 0.15 -15.94 2.21
N ASP A 55 1.28 -16.24 1.59
CA ASP A 55 2.50 -15.43 1.70
C ASP A 55 2.46 -14.27 0.69
N VAL A 56 3.15 -13.18 1.02
CA VAL A 56 3.37 -12.04 0.13
C VAL A 56 4.82 -12.11 -0.38
N ALA A 57 5.04 -11.81 -1.66
CA ALA A 57 6.38 -11.80 -2.23
C ALA A 57 7.26 -10.72 -1.58
N ASP A 58 8.46 -11.10 -1.13
CA ASP A 58 9.39 -10.22 -0.41
C ASP A 58 10.11 -9.21 -1.33
N ASP A 59 10.15 -9.48 -2.63
CA ASP A 59 10.84 -8.66 -3.65
C ASP A 59 9.88 -7.79 -4.47
N ILE A 60 8.57 -7.84 -4.19
CA ILE A 60 7.56 -7.02 -4.86
C ILE A 60 7.07 -5.93 -3.92
N PHE A 61 7.30 -4.68 -4.32
CA PHE A 61 6.91 -3.50 -3.57
C PHE A 61 5.67 -2.86 -4.21
N MET A 62 4.88 -2.13 -3.43
CA MET A 62 3.72 -1.41 -3.96
C MET A 62 3.46 -0.11 -3.21
N THR A 63 2.88 0.87 -3.90
CA THR A 63 2.43 2.13 -3.29
C THR A 63 1.06 2.54 -3.83
N GLY A 64 0.25 3.18 -2.99
CA GLY A 64 -1.07 3.65 -3.37
C GLY A 64 -1.98 3.84 -2.17
N ALA A 65 -2.86 4.83 -2.22
CA ALA A 65 -3.90 5.02 -1.22
C ALA A 65 -5.03 4.02 -1.48
N ILE A 66 -5.46 3.25 -0.46
CA ILE A 66 -6.67 2.44 -0.61
C ILE A 66 -7.90 3.30 -0.32
N ASN A 67 -8.84 3.34 -1.25
CA ASN A 67 -10.11 4.02 -1.09
C ASN A 67 -11.15 3.07 -0.47
N PRO A 68 -12.19 3.59 0.22
CA PRO A 68 -13.23 2.74 0.83
C PRO A 68 -14.02 1.88 -0.15
N ASP A 69 -14.01 2.21 -1.45
CA ASP A 69 -14.64 1.44 -2.53
C ASP A 69 -13.71 0.35 -3.11
N GLY A 70 -12.51 0.17 -2.53
CA GLY A 70 -11.51 -0.80 -2.97
C GLY A 70 -10.63 -0.31 -4.12
N THR A 71 -10.82 0.91 -4.64
CA THR A 71 -9.95 1.46 -5.69
C THR A 71 -8.62 1.97 -5.12
N ILE A 72 -7.58 1.96 -5.97
CA ILE A 72 -6.24 2.44 -5.60
C ILE A 72 -6.08 3.89 -6.08
N GLY A 73 -6.00 4.81 -5.13
CA GLY A 73 -5.85 6.25 -5.32
C GLY A 73 -4.39 6.71 -5.44
N PRO A 74 -4.21 7.98 -5.87
CA PRO A 74 -2.91 8.55 -6.15
C PRO A 74 -2.04 8.76 -4.91
N VAL A 75 -0.73 8.76 -5.11
CA VAL A 75 0.30 9.09 -4.12
C VAL A 75 1.41 9.90 -4.81
N GLY A 76 2.09 10.77 -4.06
CA GLY A 76 3.26 11.50 -4.57
C GLY A 76 4.59 10.81 -4.24
N GLY A 77 5.67 11.31 -4.84
CA GLY A 77 7.04 10.83 -4.63
C GLY A 77 7.28 9.44 -5.18
N ILE A 78 6.62 9.08 -6.28
CA ILE A 78 6.79 7.78 -6.94
C ILE A 78 8.27 7.54 -7.33
N PRO A 79 9.00 8.50 -7.93
CA PRO A 79 10.40 8.29 -8.30
C PRO A 79 11.28 7.92 -7.10
N GLN A 80 11.16 8.67 -6.00
CA GLN A 80 11.91 8.42 -4.75
C GLN A 80 11.56 7.07 -4.12
N LYS A 81 10.29 6.66 -4.22
CA LYS A 81 9.83 5.35 -3.72
C LYS A 81 10.38 4.21 -4.57
N ILE A 82 10.42 4.38 -5.89
CA ILE A 82 11.01 3.40 -6.81
C ILE A 82 12.51 3.30 -6.54
N GLU A 83 13.23 4.42 -6.38
CA GLU A 83 14.65 4.44 -6.01
C GLU A 83 14.89 3.71 -4.68
N GLY A 84 14.09 4.00 -3.65
CA GLY A 84 14.16 3.34 -2.36
C GLY A 84 13.87 1.84 -2.44
N ALA A 85 12.88 1.44 -3.21
CA ALA A 85 12.54 0.03 -3.44
C ALA A 85 13.66 -0.71 -4.20
N ALA A 86 14.22 -0.07 -5.24
CA ALA A 86 15.36 -0.61 -5.98
C ALA A 86 16.59 -0.79 -5.07
N ALA A 87 16.88 0.19 -4.20
CA ALA A 87 17.95 0.08 -3.21
C ALA A 87 17.71 -1.03 -2.17
N ALA A 88 16.44 -1.36 -1.89
CA ALA A 88 16.03 -2.47 -1.05
C ALA A 88 15.99 -3.83 -1.77
N GLY A 89 16.32 -3.88 -3.07
CA GLY A 89 16.37 -5.11 -3.86
C GLY A 89 15.05 -5.54 -4.50
N ALA A 90 14.09 -4.62 -4.67
CA ALA A 90 12.83 -4.92 -5.33
C ALA A 90 13.04 -5.36 -6.79
N SER A 91 12.41 -6.47 -7.18
CA SER A 91 12.33 -6.90 -8.59
C SER A 91 11.23 -6.17 -9.35
N MET A 92 10.20 -5.71 -8.63
CA MET A 92 9.04 -5.02 -9.18
C MET A 92 8.46 -4.01 -8.19
N VAL A 93 8.00 -2.87 -8.71
CA VAL A 93 7.24 -1.87 -7.94
C VAL A 93 5.89 -1.63 -8.61
N LEU A 94 4.81 -1.89 -7.88
CA LEU A 94 3.44 -1.63 -8.32
C LEU A 94 3.03 -0.20 -7.95
N VAL A 95 2.50 0.54 -8.93
CA VAL A 95 2.04 1.92 -8.77
C VAL A 95 0.56 2.06 -9.16
N PRO A 96 -0.16 3.08 -8.67
CA PRO A 96 -1.56 3.29 -9.04
C PRO A 96 -1.74 3.45 -10.54
N ALA A 97 -2.67 2.70 -11.15
CA ALA A 97 -2.85 2.67 -12.60
C ALA A 97 -3.15 4.04 -13.24
N GLY A 98 -3.76 4.96 -12.48
CA GLY A 98 -4.06 6.33 -12.89
C GLY A 98 -2.88 7.30 -12.78
N LEU A 99 -1.75 6.88 -12.20
CA LEU A 99 -0.53 7.67 -12.06
C LEU A 99 0.56 7.09 -12.96
N ARG A 100 0.59 7.56 -14.21
CA ARG A 100 1.67 7.24 -15.15
C ARG A 100 2.86 8.18 -15.06
N TYR A 101 2.63 9.39 -14.55
CA TYR A 101 3.64 10.43 -14.41
C TYR A 101 3.51 11.04 -13.01
N ASP A 102 4.64 11.29 -12.37
CA ASP A 102 4.75 12.05 -11.14
C ASP A 102 5.89 13.07 -11.28
N ARG A 103 5.95 14.06 -10.39
CA ARG A 103 7.11 14.95 -10.34
C ARG A 103 8.21 14.30 -9.54
N ASP A 104 9.40 14.27 -10.11
CA ASP A 104 10.60 13.98 -9.34
C ASP A 104 10.86 15.11 -8.36
N GLY A 105 10.84 14.81 -7.05
CA GLY A 105 11.17 15.76 -6.00
C GLY A 105 12.62 16.25 -6.01
N ASN A 106 13.54 15.57 -6.69
CA ASN A 106 14.95 15.97 -6.78
C ASN A 106 15.19 16.96 -7.93
N THR A 107 14.56 16.75 -9.09
CA THR A 107 14.79 17.54 -10.31
C THR A 107 13.64 18.49 -10.64
N GLY A 108 12.44 18.23 -10.14
CA GLY A 108 11.21 18.95 -10.46
C GLY A 108 10.58 18.57 -11.80
N GLU A 109 11.23 17.67 -12.55
CA GLU A 109 10.79 17.19 -13.86
C GLU A 109 9.62 16.19 -13.72
N LEU A 110 8.80 16.10 -14.76
CA LEU A 110 7.77 15.06 -14.86
C LEU A 110 8.42 13.78 -15.39
N VAL A 111 8.26 12.70 -14.64
CA VAL A 111 8.80 11.37 -14.92
C VAL A 111 7.74 10.30 -14.82
#